data_AF-V4SFT1-F1
#
_entry.id   AF-V4SFT1-F1
#
_cell.length_a   1.000
_cell.length_b   1.000
_cell.length_c   1.000
_cell.angle_alpha   90.00
_cell.angle_beta   90.00
_cell.angle_gamma   90.00
#
_symmetry.space_group_name_H-M   'P 1'
#
loop_
_entity.id
_entity.type
_entity.pdbx_description
1 polymer ?
#
loop_
_entity_poly.entity_id
_entity_poly.type
_entity_poly.pdbx_seq_one_letter_code
_entity_poly.pdbx_strand_id
1 'polypeptide(L)'
;MLAAWFRLKYPHVALGALASSAPILYFDDITPQNGYYSVVTKDFREASETCYETILNSWSQIDEVASQPDGLAILSNKFRTCRPLGDSYELKGYLRLMYAHAAQYNHPPDYPVSMVCGGIDGAAFGNDIISKIFAGVVAYKGNMSCYVNPPTNETETTVGWRWQRCSEMVIPIGTVNTTMFQPTPFNLSSFIDRCESLYGVSPRPHWVTTYYGGYDIKLILQRFASNIIFSNGLRDPYSSGGVLENISDSVVAIATINGSHCLDILRANQSSDPDWLVTQRETEIEIIEGWISKYYADLKAIK
;
A
#
# COMPACT_ATOMS: atom_id res chain seq x y z
N MET A 1 7.63 -8.80 4.25
CA MET A 1 9.03 -8.48 4.64
C MET A 1 9.59 -9.49 5.64
N LEU A 2 8.98 -9.62 6.84
CA LEU A 2 9.48 -10.49 7.90
C LEU A 2 9.75 -11.94 7.46
N ALA A 3 8.87 -12.57 6.68
CA ALA A 3 9.08 -13.95 6.21
C ALA A 3 10.40 -14.10 5.42
N ALA A 4 10.67 -13.20 4.45
CA ALA A 4 11.91 -13.20 3.69
C ALA A 4 13.13 -12.97 4.59
N TRP A 5 13.06 -11.97 5.48
CA TRP A 5 14.16 -11.67 6.40
C TRP A 5 14.44 -12.79 7.40
N PHE A 6 13.40 -13.50 7.84
CA PHE A 6 13.53 -14.65 8.72
C PHE A 6 14.20 -15.82 8.00
N ARG A 7 13.78 -16.15 6.77
CA ARG A 7 14.48 -17.16 5.96
C ARG A 7 15.93 -16.77 5.67
N LEU A 8 16.19 -15.49 5.41
CA LEU A 8 17.54 -14.97 5.15
C LEU A 8 18.48 -15.10 6.36
N LYS A 9 17.99 -14.80 7.58
CA LYS A 9 18.81 -14.79 8.80
C LYS A 9 18.84 -16.12 9.54
N TYR A 10 17.78 -16.92 9.41
CA TYR A 10 17.61 -18.19 10.13
C TYR A 10 17.30 -19.35 9.17
N PRO A 11 18.18 -19.63 8.17
CA PRO A 11 17.93 -20.68 7.19
C PRO A 11 17.96 -22.10 7.78
N HIS A 12 18.45 -22.24 9.01
CA HIS A 12 18.44 -23.49 9.78
C HIS A 12 17.11 -23.72 10.52
N VAL A 13 16.25 -22.70 10.63
CA VAL A 13 14.95 -22.79 11.32
C VAL A 13 13.80 -22.90 10.32
N ALA A 14 13.78 -22.05 9.28
CA ALA A 14 12.73 -22.03 8.28
C ALA A 14 13.26 -22.57 6.95
N LEU A 15 12.63 -23.62 6.39
CA LEU A 15 13.05 -24.24 5.12
C LEU A 15 12.89 -23.31 3.91
N GLY A 16 11.87 -22.45 3.93
CA GLY A 16 11.59 -21.48 2.87
C GLY A 16 10.65 -20.38 3.37
N ALA A 17 10.35 -19.40 2.52
CA ALA A 17 9.43 -18.32 2.83
C ALA A 17 8.60 -17.89 1.62
N LEU A 18 7.30 -17.70 1.84
CA LEU A 18 6.43 -16.91 0.96
C LEU A 18 6.38 -15.48 1.51
N ALA A 19 6.92 -14.54 0.76
CA ALA A 19 7.00 -13.12 1.10
C ALA A 19 6.02 -12.33 0.23
N SER A 20 4.73 -12.51 0.51
CA SER A 20 3.65 -11.82 -0.21
C SER A 20 3.67 -10.31 0.03
N SER A 21 3.61 -9.57 -1.08
CA SER A 21 3.55 -8.10 -1.16
C SER A 21 4.54 -7.42 -0.22
N ALA A 22 5.79 -7.91 -0.25
CA ALA A 22 6.84 -7.51 0.67
C ALA A 22 7.72 -6.39 0.07
N PRO A 23 7.54 -5.12 0.47
CA PRO A 23 8.28 -3.99 -0.10
C PRO A 23 9.70 -3.87 0.50
N ILE A 24 10.53 -4.91 0.38
CA ILE A 24 11.88 -4.95 0.98
C ILE A 24 12.87 -3.95 0.36
N LEU A 25 12.53 -3.36 -0.79
CA LEU A 25 13.33 -2.34 -1.48
C LEU A 25 12.89 -0.91 -1.14
N TYR A 26 11.81 -0.71 -0.40
CA TYR A 26 11.22 0.62 -0.18
C TYR A 26 11.89 1.40 0.97
N PHE A 27 13.21 1.46 0.95
CA PHE A 27 14.05 2.14 1.95
C PHE A 27 15.11 2.99 1.25
N ASP A 28 15.61 4.00 1.96
CA ASP A 28 16.57 4.99 1.43
C ASP A 28 16.13 5.55 0.05
N ASP A 29 17.00 5.59 -0.96
CA ASP A 29 16.65 6.01 -2.32
C ASP A 29 16.59 4.83 -3.32
N ILE A 30 16.54 3.59 -2.82
CA ILE A 30 16.44 2.36 -3.64
C ILE A 30 15.16 2.36 -4.49
N THR A 31 14.04 2.76 -3.88
CA THR A 31 12.75 2.95 -4.56
C THR A 31 12.37 4.42 -4.54
N PRO A 32 11.94 5.00 -5.68
CA PRO A 32 11.47 6.38 -5.72
C PRO A 32 10.38 6.65 -4.67
N GLN A 33 10.49 7.76 -3.95
CA GLN A 33 9.55 8.12 -2.89
C GLN A 33 8.08 8.13 -3.35
N ASN A 34 7.82 8.44 -4.62
CA ASN A 34 6.51 8.48 -5.23
C ASN A 34 6.01 7.13 -5.77
N GLY A 35 6.78 6.04 -5.67
CA GLY A 35 6.44 4.72 -6.22
C GLY A 35 5.03 4.27 -5.82
N TYR A 36 4.73 4.28 -4.52
CA TYR A 36 3.42 3.96 -3.97
C TYR A 36 2.30 4.76 -4.64
N TYR A 37 2.37 6.09 -4.56
CA TYR A 37 1.30 6.95 -5.08
C TYR A 37 1.25 7.02 -6.61
N SER A 38 2.31 6.60 -7.31
CA SER A 38 2.30 6.47 -8.77
C SER A 38 1.48 5.26 -9.20
N VAL A 39 1.58 4.14 -8.47
CA VAL A 39 0.70 2.97 -8.69
C VAL A 39 -0.74 3.30 -8.33
N VAL A 40 -1.00 3.97 -7.20
CA VAL A 40 -2.35 4.44 -6.85
C VAL A 40 -2.92 5.32 -7.97
N THR A 41 -2.13 6.25 -8.51
CA THR A 41 -2.54 7.11 -9.62
C THR A 41 -2.88 6.29 -10.88
N LYS A 42 -2.03 5.31 -11.20
CA LYS A 42 -2.22 4.42 -12.35
C LYS A 42 -3.52 3.62 -12.21
N ASP A 43 -3.80 3.03 -11.05
CA ASP A 43 -5.03 2.23 -10.84
C ASP A 43 -6.30 3.06 -11.06
N PHE A 44 -6.34 4.27 -10.51
CA PHE A 44 -7.48 5.17 -10.70
C PHE A 44 -7.64 5.61 -12.15
N ARG A 45 -6.54 5.92 -12.84
CA ARG A 45 -6.58 6.32 -14.24
C ARG A 45 -7.03 5.16 -15.15
N GLU A 46 -6.53 3.95 -14.91
CA GLU A 46 -6.96 2.76 -15.65
C GLU A 46 -8.43 2.42 -15.42
N ALA A 47 -8.96 2.69 -14.23
CA ALA A 47 -10.38 2.48 -13.93
C ALA A 47 -11.28 3.52 -14.62
N SER A 48 -10.90 4.80 -14.61
CA SER A 48 -11.60 5.87 -15.34
C SER A 48 -10.75 7.13 -15.43
N GLU A 49 -10.52 7.61 -16.66
CA GLU A 49 -9.81 8.88 -16.91
C GLU A 49 -10.58 10.07 -16.30
N THR A 50 -11.91 10.09 -16.44
CA THR A 50 -12.78 11.14 -15.87
C THR A 50 -12.69 11.19 -14.35
N CYS A 51 -12.69 10.02 -13.70
CA CYS A 51 -12.53 9.89 -12.27
C CYS A 51 -11.15 10.44 -11.83
N TYR A 52 -10.09 10.03 -12.51
CA TYR A 52 -8.73 10.51 -12.28
C TYR A 52 -8.63 12.04 -12.41
N GLU A 53 -9.16 12.62 -13.49
CA GLU A 53 -9.16 14.07 -13.71
C GLU A 53 -9.97 14.82 -12.63
N THR A 54 -11.10 14.25 -12.22
CA THR A 54 -11.93 14.84 -11.16
C THR A 54 -11.19 14.86 -9.81
N ILE A 55 -10.50 13.77 -9.46
CA ILE A 55 -9.67 13.69 -8.24
C ILE A 55 -8.52 14.70 -8.33
N LEU A 56 -7.77 14.72 -9.44
CA LEU A 56 -6.64 15.62 -9.63
C LEU A 56 -7.04 17.09 -9.46
N ASN A 57 -8.18 17.49 -10.03
CA ASN A 57 -8.67 18.87 -9.95
C ASN A 57 -9.37 19.20 -8.62
N SER A 58 -9.76 18.19 -7.84
CA SER A 58 -10.48 18.40 -6.58
C SER A 58 -9.64 19.10 -5.51
N TRP A 59 -8.32 18.91 -5.51
CA TRP A 59 -7.47 19.42 -4.44
C TRP A 59 -7.43 20.95 -4.40
N SER A 60 -7.27 21.59 -5.56
CA SER A 60 -7.30 23.05 -5.67
C SER A 60 -8.69 23.60 -5.39
N GLN A 61 -9.75 22.89 -5.79
CA GLN A 61 -11.13 23.27 -5.50
C GLN A 61 -11.44 23.21 -3.98
N ILE A 62 -10.93 22.19 -3.28
CA ILE A 62 -11.06 22.12 -1.82
C ILE A 62 -10.37 23.31 -1.16
N ASP A 63 -9.15 23.66 -1.60
CA ASP A 63 -8.41 24.79 -1.06
C ASP A 63 -9.10 26.14 -1.37
N GLU A 64 -9.63 26.30 -2.59
CA GLU A 64 -10.39 27.48 -2.99
C GLU A 64 -11.62 27.67 -2.10
N VAL A 65 -12.46 26.63 -1.93
CA VAL A 65 -13.64 26.71 -1.06
C VAL A 65 -13.23 26.97 0.39
N ALA A 66 -12.20 26.30 0.90
CA ALA A 66 -11.73 26.50 2.27
C ALA A 66 -11.24 27.93 2.55
N SER A 67 -10.72 28.62 1.54
CA SER A 67 -10.23 30.01 1.65
C SER A 67 -11.34 31.07 1.75
N GLN A 68 -12.59 30.71 1.41
CA GLN A 68 -13.73 31.61 1.46
C GLN A 68 -14.25 31.77 2.91
N PRO A 69 -14.98 32.87 3.21
CA PRO A 69 -15.74 32.97 4.44
C PRO A 69 -16.67 31.75 4.62
N ASP A 70 -16.65 31.15 5.80
CA ASP A 70 -17.39 29.92 6.14
C ASP A 70 -17.06 28.69 5.27
N GLY A 71 -15.96 28.74 4.50
CA GLY A 71 -15.53 27.68 3.58
C GLY A 71 -15.40 26.29 4.22
N LEU A 72 -14.78 26.23 5.41
CA LEU A 72 -14.65 24.97 6.17
C LEU A 72 -16.01 24.44 6.65
N ALA A 73 -16.96 25.32 7.00
CA ALA A 73 -18.32 24.90 7.37
C ALA A 73 -19.08 24.36 6.15
N ILE A 74 -18.92 24.99 4.98
CA ILE A 74 -19.47 24.50 3.70
C ILE A 74 -18.92 23.11 3.40
N LEU A 75 -17.61 22.91 3.46
CA LEU A 75 -16.98 21.60 3.25
C LEU A 75 -17.43 20.58 4.30
N SER A 76 -17.54 20.98 5.57
CA SER A 76 -18.00 20.12 6.66
C SER A 76 -19.40 19.56 6.39
N ASN A 77 -20.31 20.45 5.96
CA ASN A 77 -21.68 20.06 5.62
C ASN A 77 -21.73 19.19 4.35
N LYS A 78 -20.97 19.56 3.31
CA LYS A 78 -20.94 18.87 2.02
C LYS A 78 -20.45 17.43 2.17
N PHE A 79 -19.37 17.23 2.93
CA PHE A 79 -18.78 15.92 3.19
C PHE A 79 -19.41 15.17 4.36
N ARG A 80 -20.40 15.77 5.03
CA ARG A 80 -21.03 15.25 6.25
C ARG A 80 -19.96 14.76 7.23
N THR A 81 -19.09 15.67 7.64
CA THR A 81 -17.99 15.36 8.56
C THR A 81 -18.55 15.07 9.95
N CYS A 82 -17.89 14.21 10.72
CA CYS A 82 -18.38 13.86 12.06
C CYS A 82 -18.17 15.00 13.06
N ARG A 83 -17.17 15.86 12.80
CA ARG A 83 -16.89 17.09 13.53
C ARG A 83 -16.58 18.21 12.52
N PRO A 84 -16.83 19.49 12.86
CA PRO A 84 -16.43 20.60 12.00
C PRO A 84 -14.94 20.54 11.66
N LEU A 85 -14.60 20.77 10.39
CA LEU A 85 -13.22 20.78 9.93
C LEU A 85 -12.47 21.96 10.55
N GLY A 86 -11.29 21.68 11.12
CA GLY A 86 -10.39 22.72 11.60
C GLY A 86 -9.50 23.30 10.51
N ASP A 87 -9.21 22.52 9.47
CA ASP A 87 -8.31 22.87 8.37
C ASP A 87 -8.64 22.02 7.13
N SER A 88 -8.37 22.52 5.91
CA SER A 88 -8.63 21.76 4.66
C SER A 88 -7.75 20.50 4.56
N TYR A 89 -6.57 20.51 5.19
CA TYR A 89 -5.65 19.39 5.29
C TYR A 89 -6.29 18.16 5.93
N GLU A 90 -7.23 18.33 6.86
CA GLU A 90 -7.95 17.22 7.49
C GLU A 90 -8.79 16.44 6.46
N LEU A 91 -9.57 17.16 5.65
CA LEU A 91 -10.36 16.57 4.56
C LEU A 91 -9.46 15.96 3.48
N LYS A 92 -8.44 16.71 3.04
CA LYS A 92 -7.51 16.23 2.00
C LYS A 92 -6.73 15.00 2.46
N GLY A 93 -6.32 14.98 3.73
CA GLY A 93 -5.66 13.84 4.35
C GLY A 93 -6.54 12.59 4.38
N TYR A 94 -7.82 12.74 4.74
CA TYR A 94 -8.82 11.66 4.68
C TYR A 94 -8.97 11.11 3.26
N LEU A 95 -9.21 11.98 2.27
CA LEU A 95 -9.40 11.56 0.87
C LEU A 95 -8.16 10.85 0.33
N ARG A 96 -6.96 11.39 0.60
CA ARG A 96 -5.70 10.76 0.19
C ARG A 96 -5.56 9.34 0.74
N LEU A 97 -5.85 9.13 2.02
CA LEU A 97 -5.80 7.80 2.64
C LEU A 97 -6.88 6.87 2.08
N MET A 98 -8.07 7.40 1.80
CA MET A 98 -9.16 6.65 1.18
C MET A 98 -8.76 6.11 -0.19
N TYR A 99 -8.22 6.96 -1.07
CA TYR A 99 -7.79 6.54 -2.42
C TYR A 99 -6.63 5.55 -2.36
N ALA A 100 -5.63 5.79 -1.50
CA ALA A 100 -4.53 4.86 -1.29
C ALA A 100 -5.02 3.47 -0.85
N HIS A 101 -5.93 3.43 0.13
CA HIS A 101 -6.49 2.19 0.65
C HIS A 101 -7.36 1.47 -0.38
N ALA A 102 -8.14 2.21 -1.17
CA ALA A 102 -8.94 1.64 -2.26
C ALA A 102 -8.05 0.96 -3.30
N ALA A 103 -6.94 1.59 -3.72
CA ALA A 103 -5.98 0.98 -4.65
C ALA A 103 -5.28 -0.23 -4.02
N GLN A 104 -4.75 -0.09 -2.80
CA GLN A 104 -4.01 -1.15 -2.12
C GLN A 104 -4.82 -2.44 -1.99
N TYR A 105 -6.12 -2.35 -1.70
CA TYR A 105 -7.00 -3.49 -1.56
C TYR A 105 -7.99 -3.61 -2.73
N ASN A 106 -7.56 -3.26 -3.94
CA ASN A 106 -8.38 -3.32 -5.15
C ASN A 106 -8.59 -4.76 -5.67
N HIS A 107 -9.20 -5.63 -4.86
CA HIS A 107 -9.42 -7.04 -5.18
C HIS A 107 -10.90 -7.39 -5.41
N PRO A 108 -11.19 -8.52 -6.08
CA PRO A 108 -12.52 -9.09 -6.14
C PRO A 108 -13.09 -9.45 -4.75
N PRO A 109 -14.42 -9.53 -4.63
CA PRO A 109 -15.41 -9.13 -5.63
C PRO A 109 -15.66 -7.61 -5.66
N ASP A 110 -15.13 -6.87 -4.69
CA ASP A 110 -15.57 -5.51 -4.40
C ASP A 110 -14.97 -4.46 -5.34
N TYR A 111 -13.72 -4.64 -5.78
CA TYR A 111 -12.97 -3.67 -6.60
C TYR A 111 -13.13 -2.20 -6.15
N PRO A 112 -12.65 -1.83 -4.95
CA PRO A 112 -12.75 -0.48 -4.39
C PRO A 112 -12.48 0.70 -5.31
N VAL A 113 -11.50 0.63 -6.21
CA VAL A 113 -11.21 1.72 -7.14
C VAL A 113 -12.39 1.94 -8.09
N SER A 114 -12.96 0.85 -8.61
CA SER A 114 -14.15 0.87 -9.46
C SER A 114 -15.37 1.42 -8.72
N MET A 115 -15.55 1.09 -7.43
CA MET A 115 -16.64 1.65 -6.62
C MET A 115 -16.50 3.16 -6.45
N VAL A 116 -15.30 3.64 -6.10
CA VAL A 116 -15.03 5.09 -5.97
C VAL A 116 -15.29 5.81 -7.29
N CYS A 117 -14.72 5.30 -8.40
CA CYS A 117 -14.87 5.94 -9.70
C CYS A 117 -16.29 5.88 -10.24
N GLY A 118 -17.02 4.78 -10.03
CA GLY A 118 -18.44 4.70 -10.37
C GLY A 118 -19.28 5.74 -9.62
N GLY A 119 -18.95 6.03 -8.36
CA GLY A 119 -19.58 7.12 -7.60
C GLY A 119 -19.26 8.51 -8.16
N ILE A 120 -17.98 8.78 -8.44
CA ILE A 120 -17.50 10.06 -8.99
C ILE A 120 -18.13 10.34 -10.36
N ASP A 121 -18.07 9.36 -11.26
CA ASP A 121 -18.56 9.52 -12.63
C ASP A 121 -20.10 9.54 -12.69
N GLY A 122 -20.77 8.80 -11.78
CA GLY A 122 -22.22 8.80 -11.66
C GLY A 122 -22.81 10.10 -11.10
N ALA A 123 -22.03 10.88 -10.34
CA ALA A 123 -22.37 12.23 -9.91
C ALA A 123 -23.71 12.36 -9.15
N ALA A 124 -24.08 11.36 -8.34
CA ALA A 124 -25.40 11.27 -7.69
C ALA A 124 -25.76 12.45 -6.77
N PHE A 125 -24.77 13.23 -6.32
CA PHE A 125 -24.94 14.37 -5.41
C PHE A 125 -24.72 15.74 -6.08
N GLY A 126 -24.57 15.78 -7.41
CA GLY A 126 -24.31 16.99 -8.18
C GLY A 126 -23.13 16.83 -9.13
N ASN A 127 -23.08 17.67 -10.16
CA ASN A 127 -22.09 17.57 -11.24
C ASN A 127 -20.83 18.43 -11.01
N ASP A 128 -20.80 19.27 -9.97
CA ASP A 128 -19.57 19.97 -9.57
C ASP A 128 -18.55 19.00 -8.96
N ILE A 129 -17.28 19.38 -9.02
CA ILE A 129 -16.15 18.52 -8.60
C ILE A 129 -16.32 18.06 -7.14
N ILE A 130 -16.68 18.96 -6.23
CA ILE A 130 -16.79 18.62 -4.80
C ILE A 130 -17.94 17.62 -4.56
N SER A 131 -19.09 17.82 -5.23
CA SER A 131 -20.21 16.86 -5.18
C SER A 131 -19.83 15.49 -5.72
N LYS A 132 -19.09 15.41 -6.82
CA LYS A 132 -18.62 14.15 -7.40
C LYS A 132 -17.66 13.42 -6.46
N ILE A 133 -16.73 14.12 -5.84
CA ILE A 133 -15.82 13.55 -4.85
C ILE A 133 -16.60 12.99 -3.67
N PHE A 134 -17.60 13.71 -3.16
CA PHE A 134 -18.48 13.20 -2.12
C PHE A 134 -19.26 11.95 -2.58
N ALA A 135 -19.73 11.90 -3.82
CA ALA A 135 -20.37 10.71 -4.38
C ALA A 135 -19.43 9.49 -4.36
N GLY A 136 -18.15 9.67 -4.69
CA GLY A 136 -17.13 8.62 -4.57
C GLY A 136 -16.90 8.16 -3.13
N VAL A 137 -16.89 9.09 -2.17
CA VAL A 137 -16.78 8.77 -0.73
C VAL A 137 -17.96 7.90 -0.28
N VAL A 138 -19.18 8.28 -0.65
CA VAL A 138 -20.40 7.53 -0.31
C VAL A 138 -20.41 6.15 -0.98
N ALA A 139 -20.02 6.06 -2.25
CA ALA A 139 -19.94 4.80 -2.97
C ALA A 139 -18.95 3.82 -2.32
N TYR A 140 -17.80 4.32 -1.83
CA TYR A 140 -16.79 3.49 -1.18
C TYR A 140 -17.15 3.08 0.25
N LYS A 141 -17.71 4.01 1.04
CA LYS A 141 -18.02 3.77 2.47
C LYS A 141 -19.40 3.17 2.71
N GLY A 142 -20.28 3.20 1.71
CA GLY A 142 -21.69 2.95 1.90
C GLY A 142 -22.38 4.08 2.67
N ASN A 143 -23.64 3.87 3.04
CA ASN A 143 -24.42 4.90 3.72
C ASN A 143 -24.03 5.01 5.20
N MET A 144 -23.39 6.13 5.57
CA MET A 144 -23.00 6.45 6.95
C MET A 144 -23.65 7.73 7.46
N SER A 145 -23.74 7.89 8.78
CA SER A 145 -24.20 9.14 9.42
C SER A 145 -23.23 10.30 9.20
N CYS A 146 -21.92 10.00 9.16
CA CYS A 146 -20.84 10.93 8.82
C CYS A 146 -19.63 10.16 8.26
N TYR A 147 -18.75 10.83 7.51
CA TYR A 147 -17.70 10.16 6.72
C TYR A 147 -16.27 10.50 7.13
N VAL A 148 -16.01 11.78 7.37
CA VAL A 148 -14.68 12.32 7.71
C VAL A 148 -14.57 12.43 9.22
N ASN A 149 -13.33 12.34 9.74
CA ASN A 149 -12.97 12.55 11.14
C ASN A 149 -13.87 11.88 12.22
N PRO A 150 -14.25 10.59 12.05
CA PRO A 150 -14.96 9.88 13.11
C PRO A 150 -14.11 9.82 14.39
N PRO A 151 -14.73 9.70 15.58
CA PRO A 151 -14.00 9.40 16.80
C PRO A 151 -13.14 8.15 16.59
N THR A 152 -11.84 8.27 16.82
CA THR A 152 -10.91 7.15 16.69
C THR A 152 -10.49 6.66 18.07
N ASN A 153 -10.58 5.35 18.28
CA ASN A 153 -9.87 4.69 19.36
C ASN A 153 -8.58 4.13 18.77
N GLU A 154 -7.43 4.67 19.19
CA GLU A 154 -6.15 4.15 18.72
C GLU A 154 -5.95 2.73 19.27
N THR A 155 -5.62 1.81 18.37
CA THR A 155 -5.31 0.43 18.75
C THR A 155 -3.82 0.29 19.05
N GLU A 156 -3.46 -0.65 19.92
CA GLU A 156 -2.05 -0.99 20.20
C GLU A 156 -1.29 -1.33 18.90
N THR A 157 -1.95 -1.98 17.94
CA THR A 157 -1.38 -2.26 16.61
C THR A 157 -1.02 -0.97 15.85
N THR A 158 -1.90 0.04 15.89
CA THR A 158 -1.66 1.33 15.22
C THR A 158 -0.51 2.08 15.88
N VAL A 159 -0.49 2.12 17.22
CA VAL A 159 0.57 2.77 17.99
C VAL A 159 1.91 2.05 17.77
N GLY A 160 1.92 0.73 17.85
CA GLY A 160 3.10 -0.10 17.62
C GLY A 160 3.69 0.09 16.22
N TRP A 161 2.86 0.10 15.17
CA TRP A 161 3.35 0.32 13.81
C TRP A 161 3.95 1.72 13.63
N ARG A 162 3.31 2.77 14.18
CA ARG A 162 3.87 4.13 14.15
C ARG A 162 5.22 4.20 14.87
N TRP A 163 5.37 3.52 16.00
CA TRP A 163 6.63 3.44 16.71
C TRP A 163 7.71 2.70 15.89
N GLN A 164 7.36 1.58 15.23
CA GLN A 164 8.27 0.86 14.34
C GLN A 164 8.74 1.74 13.16
N ARG A 165 7.83 2.52 12.58
CA ARG A 165 8.13 3.51 11.54
C ARG A 165 9.08 4.61 12.04
N CYS A 166 8.88 5.06 13.28
CA CYS A 166 9.73 6.07 13.93
C CYS A 166 11.07 5.56 14.45
N SER A 167 11.33 4.26 14.37
CA SER A 167 12.58 3.65 14.82
C SER A 167 13.34 3.09 13.62
N GLU A 168 12.92 1.94 13.09
CA GLU A 168 13.67 1.18 12.08
C GLU A 168 13.01 1.17 10.70
N MET A 169 11.68 1.19 10.64
CA MET A 169 10.92 1.05 9.39
C MET A 169 10.75 2.39 8.68
N VAL A 170 11.84 3.09 8.39
CA VAL A 170 11.81 4.40 7.72
C VAL A 170 11.60 4.22 6.22
N ILE A 171 10.33 4.14 5.78
CA ILE A 171 9.95 3.96 4.37
C ILE A 171 9.56 5.34 3.78
N PRO A 172 10.35 5.92 2.86
CA PRO A 172 10.23 7.32 2.45
C PRO A 172 9.13 7.53 1.39
N ILE A 173 7.88 7.27 1.73
CA ILE A 173 6.74 7.48 0.83
C ILE A 173 6.37 8.97 0.79
N GLY A 174 6.25 9.52 -0.42
CA GLY A 174 5.82 10.89 -0.68
C GLY A 174 4.99 11.01 -1.96
N THR A 175 4.41 12.18 -2.20
CA THR A 175 3.68 12.52 -3.44
C THR A 175 4.44 13.61 -4.20
N VAL A 176 4.35 13.56 -5.53
CA VAL A 176 4.98 14.53 -6.44
C VAL A 176 3.99 14.95 -7.53
N ASN A 177 4.32 15.98 -8.31
CA ASN A 177 3.43 16.57 -9.32
C ASN A 177 2.95 15.61 -10.42
N THR A 178 3.62 14.47 -10.62
CA THR A 178 3.20 13.44 -11.60
C THR A 178 2.14 12.48 -11.06
N THR A 179 1.88 12.51 -9.75
CA THR A 179 0.81 11.73 -9.11
C THR A 179 -0.50 12.51 -9.13
N MET A 180 -1.65 11.84 -8.97
CA MET A 180 -2.96 12.50 -8.90
C MET A 180 -3.19 13.32 -7.60
N PHE A 181 -2.16 13.51 -6.77
CA PHE A 181 -2.22 14.14 -5.46
C PHE A 181 -1.39 15.43 -5.43
N GLN A 182 -1.70 16.33 -4.49
CA GLN A 182 -0.84 17.47 -4.20
C GLN A 182 0.57 17.01 -3.79
N PRO A 183 1.64 17.70 -4.23
CA PRO A 183 3.00 17.34 -3.91
C PRO A 183 3.26 17.46 -2.41
N THR A 184 3.75 16.39 -1.82
CA THR A 184 4.19 16.31 -0.42
C THR A 184 5.32 15.29 -0.38
N PRO A 185 6.52 15.66 -0.88
CA PRO A 185 7.66 14.77 -0.87
C PRO A 185 8.04 14.42 0.57
N PHE A 186 8.59 13.22 0.77
CA PHE A 186 9.11 12.79 2.04
C PHE A 186 10.30 13.68 2.43
N ASN A 187 10.25 14.23 3.65
CA ASN A 187 11.32 15.02 4.23
C ASN A 187 11.84 14.31 5.48
N LEU A 188 13.10 13.86 5.45
CA LEU A 188 13.70 13.10 6.54
C LEU A 188 13.82 13.95 7.82
N SER A 189 14.19 15.23 7.73
CA SER A 189 14.33 16.10 8.90
C SER A 189 12.98 16.29 9.61
N SER A 190 11.92 16.64 8.88
CA SER A 190 10.57 16.76 9.45
C SER A 190 10.04 15.42 9.99
N PHE A 191 10.44 14.31 9.39
CA PHE A 191 10.10 12.97 9.90
C PHE A 191 10.80 12.68 11.23
N ILE A 192 12.09 13.03 11.36
CA ILE A 192 12.85 12.90 12.61
C ILE A 192 12.21 13.75 13.71
N ASP A 193 11.98 15.05 13.47
CA ASP A 193 11.39 15.97 14.45
C ASP A 193 10.03 15.45 14.97
N ARG A 194 9.20 14.91 14.06
CA ARG A 194 7.91 14.33 14.42
C ARG A 194 8.06 13.09 15.30
N CYS A 195 9.00 12.20 14.98
CA CYS A 195 9.22 10.97 15.74
C CYS A 195 9.80 11.24 17.13
N GLU A 196 10.71 12.22 17.24
CA GLU A 196 11.25 12.66 18.53
C GLU A 196 10.15 13.28 19.39
N SER A 197 9.27 14.09 18.82
CA SER A 197 8.13 14.69 19.52
C SER A 197 7.11 13.64 20.02
N LEU A 198 6.79 12.63 19.21
CA LEU A 198 5.77 11.64 19.55
C LEU A 198 6.26 10.54 20.50
N TYR A 199 7.51 10.09 20.34
CA TYR A 199 8.01 8.88 21.02
C TYR A 199 9.36 9.07 21.71
N GLY A 200 10.01 10.23 21.58
CA GLY A 200 11.37 10.44 22.11
C GLY A 200 12.43 9.56 21.45
N VAL A 201 12.16 9.06 20.24
CA VAL A 201 13.06 8.16 19.49
C VAL A 201 13.49 8.86 18.20
N SER A 202 14.79 8.83 17.92
CA SER A 202 15.35 9.29 16.67
C SER A 202 15.38 8.14 15.64
N PRO A 203 14.73 8.28 14.47
CA PRO A 203 14.72 7.24 13.44
C PRO A 203 16.11 6.87 12.94
N ARG A 204 16.32 5.58 12.61
CA ARG A 204 17.55 5.04 12.02
C ARG A 204 17.30 4.66 10.55
N PRO A 205 17.32 5.61 9.59
CA PRO A 205 16.89 5.38 8.22
C PRO A 205 17.65 4.25 7.51
N HIS A 206 18.96 4.14 7.78
CA HIS A 206 19.83 3.15 7.12
C HIS A 206 19.90 1.80 7.85
N TRP A 207 19.14 1.60 8.93
CA TRP A 207 19.23 0.37 9.72
C TRP A 207 18.79 -0.86 8.93
N VAL A 208 17.63 -0.79 8.28
CA VAL A 208 17.09 -1.91 7.49
C VAL A 208 17.99 -2.24 6.30
N THR A 209 18.50 -1.22 5.61
CA THR A 209 19.37 -1.42 4.44
C THR A 209 20.73 -1.99 4.86
N THR A 210 21.29 -1.56 5.99
CA THR A 210 22.51 -2.15 6.56
C THR A 210 22.28 -3.60 7.00
N TYR A 211 21.16 -3.88 7.67
CA TYR A 211 20.96 -5.18 8.32
C TYR A 211 20.48 -6.27 7.35
N TYR A 212 19.73 -5.92 6.29
CA TYR A 212 19.08 -6.87 5.38
C TYR A 212 19.55 -6.79 3.92
N GLY A 213 20.51 -5.94 3.57
CA GLY A 213 21.22 -5.98 2.28
C GLY A 213 21.06 -4.74 1.39
N GLY A 214 20.08 -3.87 1.66
CA GLY A 214 20.00 -2.52 1.08
C GLY A 214 20.14 -2.46 -0.45
N TYR A 215 20.99 -1.55 -0.94
CA TYR A 215 21.23 -1.31 -2.37
C TYR A 215 21.65 -2.56 -3.15
N ASP A 216 22.45 -3.43 -2.53
CA ASP A 216 22.99 -4.64 -3.16
C ASP A 216 22.12 -5.87 -2.91
N ILE A 217 20.90 -5.71 -2.40
CA ILE A 217 20.07 -6.84 -1.96
C ILE A 217 19.82 -7.87 -3.06
N LYS A 218 19.69 -7.47 -4.34
CA LYS A 218 19.59 -8.45 -5.44
C LYS A 218 20.84 -9.34 -5.51
N LEU A 219 22.03 -8.76 -5.45
CA LEU A 219 23.30 -9.50 -5.45
C LEU A 219 23.45 -10.38 -4.20
N ILE A 220 23.07 -9.86 -3.02
CA ILE A 220 23.15 -10.61 -1.75
C ILE A 220 22.18 -11.79 -1.76
N LEU A 221 20.94 -11.58 -2.19
CA LEU A 221 19.95 -12.65 -2.31
C LEU A 221 20.39 -13.70 -3.34
N GLN A 222 21.00 -13.29 -4.45
CA GLN A 222 21.54 -14.23 -5.44
C GLN A 222 22.65 -15.13 -4.87
N ARG A 223 23.50 -14.60 -3.99
CA ARG A 223 24.66 -15.33 -3.45
C ARG A 223 24.31 -16.20 -2.25
N PHE A 224 23.39 -15.77 -1.39
CA PHE A 224 23.19 -16.37 -0.07
C PHE A 224 21.77 -16.81 0.22
N ALA A 225 20.76 -16.28 -0.48
CA ALA A 225 19.39 -16.66 -0.23
C ALA A 225 18.98 -17.88 -1.05
N SER A 226 18.01 -18.60 -0.51
CA SER A 226 17.37 -19.75 -1.17
C SER A 226 15.98 -19.96 -0.60
N ASN A 227 15.13 -20.57 -1.40
CA ASN A 227 13.76 -20.93 -1.06
C ASN A 227 12.93 -19.73 -0.59
N ILE A 228 12.88 -18.68 -1.40
CA ILE A 228 12.04 -17.51 -1.15
C ILE A 228 11.19 -17.24 -2.38
N ILE A 229 9.88 -17.15 -2.19
CA ILE A 229 8.94 -16.63 -3.18
C ILE A 229 8.64 -15.18 -2.80
N PHE A 230 8.85 -14.25 -3.74
CA PHE A 230 8.34 -12.88 -3.65
C PHE A 230 7.12 -12.75 -4.55
N SER A 231 5.92 -12.89 -3.98
CA SER A 231 4.68 -12.65 -4.72
C SER A 231 4.27 -11.18 -4.63
N ASN A 232 3.88 -10.57 -5.75
CA ASN A 232 3.43 -9.17 -5.81
C ASN A 232 2.27 -9.00 -6.78
N GLY A 233 1.22 -8.33 -6.32
CA GLY A 233 0.18 -7.81 -7.20
C GLY A 233 0.60 -6.46 -7.79
N LEU A 234 0.53 -6.28 -9.11
CA LEU A 234 0.95 -5.02 -9.75
C LEU A 234 -0.05 -3.86 -9.59
N ARG A 235 -1.24 -4.12 -9.02
CA ARG A 235 -2.18 -3.10 -8.51
C ARG A 235 -1.94 -2.77 -7.04
N ASP A 236 -1.09 -3.51 -6.33
CA ASP A 236 -0.66 -3.11 -4.99
C ASP A 236 0.37 -1.98 -5.10
N PRO A 237 0.13 -0.80 -4.50
CA PRO A 237 1.11 0.27 -4.45
C PRO A 237 2.46 -0.12 -3.84
N TYR A 238 2.49 -1.08 -2.91
CA TYR A 238 3.75 -1.57 -2.33
C TYR A 238 4.60 -2.40 -3.29
N SER A 239 4.03 -2.90 -4.40
CA SER A 239 4.79 -3.63 -5.43
C SER A 239 5.93 -2.81 -6.02
N SER A 240 5.82 -1.48 -5.99
CA SER A 240 6.88 -0.55 -6.40
C SER A 240 8.20 -0.72 -5.63
N GLY A 241 8.14 -1.24 -4.40
CA GLY A 241 9.30 -1.59 -3.58
C GLY A 241 9.51 -3.10 -3.41
N GLY A 242 8.84 -3.92 -4.21
CA GLY A 242 8.92 -5.38 -4.17
C GLY A 242 10.01 -5.96 -5.09
N VAL A 243 10.27 -7.26 -4.96
CA VAL A 243 11.07 -8.02 -5.92
C VAL A 243 10.14 -8.58 -6.99
N LEU A 244 10.29 -8.12 -8.23
CA LEU A 244 9.39 -8.43 -9.35
C LEU A 244 10.00 -9.38 -10.39
N GLU A 245 11.24 -9.80 -10.20
CA GLU A 245 11.99 -10.66 -11.13
C GLU A 245 12.69 -11.77 -10.34
N ASN A 246 12.85 -12.94 -10.97
CA ASN A 246 13.64 -14.02 -10.40
C ASN A 246 15.08 -13.56 -10.15
N ILE A 247 15.60 -13.86 -8.96
CA ILE A 247 16.98 -13.55 -8.56
C ILE A 247 17.87 -14.78 -8.73
N SER A 248 17.32 -15.98 -8.53
CA SER A 248 17.97 -17.27 -8.76
C SER A 248 16.92 -18.36 -8.99
N ASP A 249 17.35 -19.60 -9.24
CA ASP A 249 16.47 -20.76 -9.40
C ASP A 249 15.60 -21.05 -8.15
N SER A 250 15.98 -20.55 -6.98
CA SER A 250 15.27 -20.78 -5.71
C SER A 250 14.80 -19.50 -5.01
N VAL A 251 15.12 -18.34 -5.57
CA VAL A 251 14.63 -17.03 -5.13
C VAL A 251 13.85 -16.44 -6.29
N VAL A 252 12.56 -16.74 -6.29
CA VAL A 252 11.66 -16.51 -7.43
C VAL A 252 10.67 -15.41 -7.14
N ALA A 253 10.25 -14.71 -8.18
CA ALA A 253 9.22 -13.69 -8.11
C ALA A 253 7.97 -14.16 -8.86
N ILE A 254 6.80 -13.94 -8.25
CA ILE A 254 5.50 -14.21 -8.86
C ILE A 254 4.73 -12.89 -8.90
N ALA A 255 4.74 -12.24 -10.06
CA ALA A 255 4.05 -10.97 -10.26
C ALA A 255 2.74 -11.17 -11.02
N THR A 256 1.63 -10.64 -10.50
CA THR A 256 0.31 -10.73 -11.16
C THR A 256 -0.23 -9.35 -11.49
N ILE A 257 -0.63 -9.15 -12.76
CA ILE A 257 -1.05 -7.82 -13.28
C ILE A 257 -2.24 -7.26 -12.50
N ASN A 258 -3.19 -8.11 -12.13
CA ASN A 258 -4.42 -7.72 -11.43
C ASN A 258 -4.39 -7.98 -9.92
N GLY A 259 -3.27 -8.47 -9.37
CA GLY A 259 -3.13 -8.68 -7.94
C GLY A 259 -3.14 -7.36 -7.17
N SER A 260 -3.84 -7.36 -6.03
CA SER A 260 -3.73 -6.30 -5.03
C SER A 260 -2.97 -6.82 -3.79
N HIS A 261 -2.91 -6.03 -2.72
CA HIS A 261 -2.05 -6.29 -1.57
C HIS A 261 -2.39 -7.61 -0.87
N CYS A 262 -1.41 -8.51 -0.85
CA CYS A 262 -1.46 -9.81 -0.18
C CYS A 262 -2.63 -10.73 -0.60
N LEU A 263 -3.16 -10.56 -1.82
CA LEU A 263 -4.36 -11.27 -2.27
C LEU A 263 -4.19 -12.80 -2.35
N ASP A 264 -2.99 -13.26 -2.69
CA ASP A 264 -2.58 -14.67 -2.74
C ASP A 264 -2.76 -15.38 -1.41
N ILE A 265 -2.50 -14.72 -0.28
CA ILE A 265 -2.59 -15.31 1.07
C ILE A 265 -3.96 -15.10 1.75
N LEU A 266 -4.91 -14.44 1.09
CA LEU A 266 -6.28 -14.36 1.59
C LEU A 266 -7.00 -15.70 1.42
N ARG A 267 -8.07 -15.88 2.20
CA ARG A 267 -8.90 -17.09 2.11
C ARG A 267 -9.44 -17.24 0.68
N ALA A 268 -9.20 -18.40 0.09
CA ALA A 268 -9.73 -18.71 -1.23
C ALA A 268 -11.27 -18.69 -1.24
N ASN A 269 -11.84 -18.11 -2.30
CA ASN A 269 -13.25 -18.05 -2.56
C ASN A 269 -13.54 -18.49 -4.01
N GLN A 270 -14.03 -19.71 -4.17
CA GLN A 270 -14.31 -20.33 -5.47
C GLN A 270 -15.31 -19.56 -6.34
N SER A 271 -16.17 -18.70 -5.75
CA SER A 271 -17.18 -17.97 -6.53
C SER A 271 -16.71 -16.60 -7.01
N SER A 272 -15.63 -16.05 -6.45
CA SER A 272 -15.14 -14.69 -6.77
C SER A 272 -13.69 -14.64 -7.20
N ASP A 273 -12.89 -15.64 -6.84
CA ASP A 273 -11.47 -15.65 -7.19
C ASP A 273 -11.31 -15.91 -8.68
N PRO A 274 -10.60 -15.04 -9.40
CA PRO A 274 -10.35 -15.23 -10.82
C PRO A 274 -9.33 -16.34 -11.06
N ASP A 275 -9.40 -17.00 -12.21
CA ASP A 275 -8.52 -18.13 -12.55
C ASP A 275 -7.03 -17.81 -12.38
N TRP A 276 -6.59 -16.59 -12.73
CA TRP A 276 -5.19 -16.19 -12.57
C TRP A 276 -4.73 -16.18 -11.10
N LEU A 277 -5.63 -15.89 -10.14
CA LEU A 277 -5.32 -15.91 -8.71
C LEU A 277 -5.22 -17.35 -8.20
N VAL A 278 -6.09 -18.23 -8.72
CA VAL A 278 -6.01 -19.67 -8.46
C VAL A 278 -4.68 -20.23 -8.97
N THR A 279 -4.32 -19.95 -10.23
CA THR A 279 -3.03 -20.36 -10.81
C THR A 279 -1.83 -19.84 -10.01
N GLN A 280 -1.89 -18.59 -9.53
CA GLN A 280 -0.84 -18.03 -8.68
C GLN A 280 -0.64 -18.87 -7.41
N ARG A 281 -1.73 -19.16 -6.68
CA ARG A 281 -1.67 -19.95 -5.44
C ARG A 281 -1.20 -21.38 -5.69
N GLU A 282 -1.66 -22.01 -6.78
CA GLU A 282 -1.21 -23.34 -7.18
C GLU A 282 0.30 -23.36 -7.45
N THR A 283 0.81 -22.35 -8.15
CA THR A 283 2.26 -22.19 -8.41
C THR A 283 3.04 -22.02 -7.10
N GLU A 284 2.55 -21.20 -6.18
CA GLU A 284 3.17 -21.01 -4.86
C GLU A 284 3.21 -22.32 -4.06
N ILE A 285 2.11 -23.09 -4.06
CA ILE A 285 2.02 -24.40 -3.40
C ILE A 285 2.99 -25.39 -4.03
N GLU A 286 3.03 -25.50 -5.36
CA GLU A 286 3.93 -26.42 -6.07
C GLU A 286 5.40 -26.18 -5.70
N ILE A 287 5.83 -24.92 -5.66
CA ILE A 287 7.20 -24.55 -5.27
C ILE A 287 7.47 -24.96 -3.82
N ILE A 288 6.54 -24.69 -2.90
CA ILE A 288 6.68 -25.03 -1.48
C ILE A 288 6.74 -26.56 -1.27
N GLU A 289 5.87 -27.31 -1.94
CA GLU A 289 5.88 -28.78 -1.94
C GLU A 289 7.20 -29.34 -2.48
N GLY A 290 7.75 -28.71 -3.52
CA GLY A 290 9.07 -29.02 -4.06
C GLY A 290 10.18 -28.85 -3.03
N TRP A 291 10.19 -27.75 -2.25
CA TRP A 291 11.16 -27.54 -1.18
C TRP A 291 11.06 -28.61 -0.10
N ILE A 292 9.85 -28.94 0.35
CA ILE A 292 9.59 -29.95 1.39
C ILE A 292 10.05 -31.34 0.91
N SER A 293 9.69 -31.70 -0.32
CA SER A 293 10.05 -32.97 -0.92
C SER A 293 11.58 -33.14 -1.04
N LYS A 294 12.27 -32.09 -1.50
CA LYS A 294 13.73 -32.07 -1.58
C LYS A 294 14.38 -32.25 -0.21
N TYR A 295 13.90 -31.52 0.81
CA TYR A 295 14.42 -31.64 2.17
C TYR A 295 14.34 -33.09 2.70
N TYR A 296 13.22 -33.77 2.52
CA TYR A 296 13.07 -35.16 2.97
C TYR A 296 13.88 -36.15 2.14
N ALA A 297 14.13 -35.87 0.86
CA ALA A 297 15.03 -36.67 0.04
C ALA A 297 16.49 -36.54 0.53
N ASP A 298 16.95 -35.31 0.76
CA ASP A 298 18.29 -35.03 1.30
C ASP A 298 18.48 -35.68 2.68
N LEU A 299 17.48 -35.60 3.55
CA LEU A 299 17.52 -36.22 4.88
C LEU A 299 17.62 -37.75 4.82
N LYS A 300 17.02 -38.39 3.81
CA LYS A 300 17.15 -39.84 3.59
C LYS A 300 18.51 -40.21 3.02
N ALA A 301 19.13 -39.36 2.19
CA ALA A 301 20.44 -39.62 1.61
C ALA A 301 21.60 -39.50 2.62
N ILE A 302 21.39 -38.77 3.72
CA ILE A 302 22.38 -38.59 4.81
C ILE A 302 22.29 -39.72 5.86
N LYS A 303 21.14 -40.42 5.94
CA LYS A 303 20.92 -41.54 6.87
C LYS A 303 21.38 -42.86 6.28
#